data_AF-A0A4P6YCU5-F1
#
_entry.id   AF-A0A4P6YCU5-F1
#
_cell.length_a   1.000
_cell.length_b   1.000
_cell.length_c   1.000
_cell.angle_alpha   90.00
_cell.angle_beta   90.00
_cell.angle_gamma   90.00
#
_symmetry.space_group_name_H-M   'P 1'
#
loop_
_entity.id
_entity.type
_entity.pdbx_description
1 polymer ?
#
loop_
_entity_poly.entity_id
_entity_poly.type
_entity_poly.pdbx_seq_one_letter_code
_entity_poly.pdbx_strand_id
1 'polypeptide(L)'
;MKTIFKLSIPLFFIIIASCTNDQTITDQTYVFTKPYCATVTVGGVVGLAEKCFKIGDIVSGKEINAGKITIRIAEHSSLNDGPPSSASYQEFLDVPLNYLELKK
;
A
#
# COMPACT_ATOMS: atom_id res chain seq x y z
N MET A 1 -21.10 5.81 -63.67
CA MET A 1 -21.85 5.19 -62.55
C MET A 1 -21.28 5.75 -61.25
N LYS A 2 -22.15 6.30 -60.37
CA LYS A 2 -21.92 6.67 -58.96
C LYS A 2 -21.00 7.91 -58.74
N THR A 3 -21.47 9.13 -58.48
CA THR A 3 -22.08 9.67 -57.23
C THR A 3 -21.49 9.00 -55.97
N ILE A 4 -21.03 9.70 -54.92
CA ILE A 4 -21.86 10.39 -53.93
C ILE A 4 -20.92 11.09 -52.91
N PHE A 5 -21.30 12.33 -52.54
CA PHE A 5 -21.15 13.04 -51.25
C PHE A 5 -19.79 13.36 -50.62
N LYS A 6 -19.60 14.68 -50.45
CA LYS A 6 -19.12 15.25 -49.19
C LYS A 6 -20.12 14.94 -48.07
N LEU A 7 -19.66 14.42 -46.94
CA LEU A 7 -20.36 14.58 -45.67
C LEU A 7 -19.33 14.73 -44.55
N SER A 8 -19.20 15.97 -44.09
CA SER A 8 -18.76 16.33 -42.75
C SER A 8 -19.41 15.42 -41.71
N ILE A 9 -18.64 14.86 -40.78
CA ILE A 9 -19.11 14.48 -39.44
C ILE A 9 -17.90 14.43 -38.49
N PRO A 10 -18.11 14.87 -37.24
CA PRO A 10 -17.21 15.76 -36.55
C PRO A 10 -16.50 15.08 -35.36
N LEU A 11 -15.50 15.79 -34.82
CA LEU A 11 -15.29 15.95 -33.38
C LEU A 11 -15.76 14.79 -32.49
N PHE A 12 -14.96 13.73 -32.36
CA PHE A 12 -15.06 12.87 -31.18
C PHE A 12 -13.80 12.03 -30.95
N PHE A 13 -12.74 12.66 -30.46
CA PHE A 13 -11.91 12.03 -29.43
C PHE A 13 -11.42 13.15 -28.51
N ILE A 14 -12.37 13.70 -27.74
CA ILE A 14 -12.04 14.21 -26.41
C ILE A 14 -11.48 12.98 -25.69
N ILE A 15 -10.16 12.86 -25.71
CA ILE A 15 -9.45 11.98 -24.79
C ILE A 15 -9.71 12.63 -23.44
N ILE A 16 -10.77 12.16 -22.80
CA ILE A 16 -11.08 12.38 -21.40
C ILE A 16 -9.79 12.16 -20.64
N ALA A 17 -9.20 13.28 -20.22
CA ALA A 17 -8.21 13.31 -19.18
C ALA A 17 -8.89 12.75 -17.92
N SER A 18 -8.88 11.43 -17.78
CA SER A 18 -8.99 10.79 -16.48
C SER A 18 -7.74 11.15 -15.69
N CYS A 19 -7.64 12.40 -15.26
CA CYS A 19 -6.99 12.70 -14.00
C CYS A 19 -7.88 12.05 -12.94
N THR A 20 -7.62 10.79 -12.63
CA THR A 20 -7.98 10.27 -11.32
C THR A 20 -7.39 11.26 -10.34
N ASN A 21 -8.27 11.87 -9.54
CA ASN A 21 -7.85 12.61 -8.37
C ASN A 21 -7.12 11.59 -7.51
N ASP A 22 -5.78 11.56 -7.61
CA ASP A 22 -4.92 10.92 -6.64
C ASP A 22 -5.20 11.69 -5.34
N GLN A 23 -6.26 11.29 -4.65
CA GLN A 23 -6.36 11.49 -3.23
C GLN A 23 -5.13 10.79 -2.69
N THR A 24 -4.06 11.56 -2.53
CA THR A 24 -2.85 11.12 -1.87
C THR A 24 -3.31 10.79 -0.46
N ILE A 25 -3.66 9.51 -0.24
CA ILE A 25 -3.84 8.98 1.09
C ILE A 25 -2.45 9.06 1.71
N THR A 26 -2.19 10.18 2.37
CA THR A 26 -0.92 10.45 3.02
C THR A 26 -0.72 9.39 4.10
N ASP A 27 0.45 8.76 4.09
CA ASP A 27 0.82 7.84 5.15
C ASP A 27 0.79 8.59 6.50
N GLN A 28 0.10 8.00 7.46
CA GLN A 28 -0.02 8.48 8.82
C GLN A 28 0.87 7.65 9.73
N THR A 29 1.34 8.28 10.81
CA THR A 29 2.16 7.60 11.81
C THR A 29 1.25 7.00 12.88
N TYR A 30 1.42 5.71 13.15
CA TYR A 30 0.69 4.99 14.19
C TYR A 30 1.64 4.48 15.27
N VAL A 31 1.11 4.29 16.47
CA VAL A 31 1.81 3.66 17.59
C VAL A 31 1.06 2.42 18.05
N PHE A 32 1.78 1.33 18.30
CA PHE A 32 1.21 0.13 18.88
C PHE A 32 0.83 0.36 20.35
N THR A 33 -0.43 0.12 20.70
CA THR A 33 -0.94 0.20 22.09
C THR A 33 -1.00 -1.16 22.77
N LYS A 34 -0.86 -2.23 22.00
CA LYS A 34 -0.81 -3.63 22.46
C LYS A 34 0.27 -4.39 21.71
N PRO A 35 0.88 -5.42 22.31
CA PRO A 35 1.77 -6.31 21.58
C PRO A 35 1.00 -7.01 20.45
N TYR A 36 1.64 -7.12 19.29
CA TYR A 36 1.07 -7.78 18.12
C TYR A 36 2.14 -8.59 17.41
N CYS A 37 1.86 -9.86 17.11
CA CYS A 37 2.72 -10.70 16.30
C CYS A 37 1.92 -11.20 15.11
N ALA A 38 2.55 -11.19 13.94
CA ALA A 38 1.96 -11.72 12.72
C ALA A 38 2.99 -12.54 11.95
N THR A 39 2.49 -13.56 11.26
CA THR A 39 3.29 -14.25 10.25
C THR A 39 3.44 -13.35 9.03
N VAL A 40 4.67 -13.09 8.66
CA VAL A 40 5.06 -12.29 7.50
C VAL A 40 5.86 -13.15 6.53
N THR A 41 5.75 -12.83 5.26
CA THR A 41 6.55 -13.44 4.20
C THR A 41 7.93 -12.81 4.20
N VAL A 42 8.95 -13.63 4.01
CA VAL A 42 10.35 -13.26 3.78
C VAL A 42 10.78 -13.85 2.43
N GLY A 43 11.57 -13.12 1.66
CA GLY A 43 11.69 -13.25 0.21
C GLY A 43 11.88 -14.66 -0.36
N GLY A 44 11.26 -14.89 -1.53
CA GLY A 44 11.52 -16.01 -2.43
C GLY A 44 10.78 -17.32 -2.11
N VAL A 45 9.50 -17.40 -2.49
CA VAL A 45 8.64 -18.60 -2.58
C VAL A 45 8.38 -19.40 -1.28
N VAL A 46 9.23 -19.34 -0.23
CA VAL A 46 9.18 -20.34 0.87
C VAL A 46 9.39 -19.80 2.30
N GLY A 47 9.69 -18.52 2.53
CA GLY A 47 9.97 -18.01 3.88
C GLY A 47 8.74 -17.46 4.61
N LEU A 48 8.21 -18.17 5.61
CA LEU A 48 7.32 -17.58 6.63
C LEU A 48 8.14 -17.29 7.89
N ALA A 49 8.03 -16.08 8.41
CA ALA A 49 8.65 -15.67 9.67
C ALA A 49 7.63 -14.98 10.57
N GLU A 50 7.87 -14.97 11.87
CA GLU A 50 7.07 -14.17 12.81
C GLU A 50 7.69 -12.79 12.98
N LYS A 51 6.86 -11.74 12.83
CA LYS A 51 7.23 -10.36 13.16
C LYS A 51 6.38 -9.91 14.33
N CYS A 52 7.04 -9.59 15.44
CA CYS A 52 6.41 -9.01 16.61
C CYS A 52 6.66 -7.50 16.71
N PHE A 53 5.67 -6.82 17.27
CA PHE A 53 5.64 -5.40 17.61
C PHE A 53 5.30 -5.27 19.09
N LYS A 54 5.97 -4.35 19.76
CA LYS A 54 5.79 -4.03 21.18
C LYS A 54 4.94 -2.78 21.33
N ILE A 55 4.41 -2.59 22.53
CA ILE A 55 3.76 -1.32 22.90
C ILE A 55 4.78 -0.19 22.73
N GLY A 56 4.39 0.88 22.04
CA GLY A 56 5.24 2.02 21.74
C GLY A 56 6.00 1.93 20.42
N ASP A 57 5.99 0.80 19.72
CA ASP A 57 6.56 0.71 18.38
C ASP A 57 5.79 1.64 17.43
N ILE A 58 6.52 2.38 16.59
CA ILE A 58 5.98 3.38 15.68
C ILE A 58 6.11 2.87 14.25
N VAL A 59 5.03 3.01 13.47
CA VAL A 59 4.97 2.54 12.09
C VAL A 59 4.23 3.54 11.21
N SER A 60 4.66 3.65 9.95
CA SER A 60 3.95 4.37 8.91
C SER A 60 2.86 3.48 8.31
N GLY A 61 1.68 4.02 8.06
CA GLY A 61 0.62 3.25 7.42
C GLY A 61 -0.55 4.09 6.96
N LYS A 62 -1.53 3.42 6.35
CA LYS A 62 -2.77 4.04 5.88
C LYS A 62 -3.95 3.16 6.17
N GLU A 63 -5.07 3.79 6.51
CA GLU A 63 -6.35 3.10 6.61
C GLU A 63 -6.85 2.82 5.19
N ILE A 64 -7.01 1.55 4.86
CA ILE A 64 -7.49 1.13 3.53
C ILE A 64 -8.82 0.38 3.64
N ASN A 65 -9.09 -0.25 4.80
CA ASN A 65 -10.24 -1.13 4.99
C ASN A 65 -10.85 -0.91 6.38
N ALA A 66 -12.19 -0.84 6.46
CA ALA A 66 -12.97 -0.56 7.67
C ALA A 66 -12.58 -1.44 8.88
N GLY A 67 -11.62 -0.97 9.68
CA GLY A 67 -11.11 -1.64 10.88
C GLY A 67 -9.70 -2.23 10.80
N LYS A 68 -8.95 -2.01 9.71
CA LYS A 68 -7.53 -2.36 9.59
C LYS A 68 -6.70 -1.21 9.04
N ILE A 69 -5.50 -1.05 9.60
CA ILE A 69 -4.46 -0.18 9.08
C ILE A 69 -3.43 -1.05 8.37
N THR A 70 -3.13 -0.71 7.11
CA THR A 70 -2.02 -1.34 6.39
C THR A 70 -0.77 -0.54 6.72
N ILE A 71 0.14 -1.17 7.47
CA ILE A 71 1.41 -0.58 7.88
C ILE A 71 2.53 -1.07 6.97
N ARG A 72 3.56 -0.25 6.80
CA ARG A 72 4.80 -0.64 6.12
C ARG A 72 5.75 -1.28 7.12
N ILE A 73 6.20 -2.50 6.86
CA ILE A 73 7.05 -3.29 7.78
C ILE A 73 8.46 -3.54 7.25
N ALA A 74 8.67 -3.29 5.95
CA ALA A 74 9.99 -3.27 5.34
C ALA A 74 10.78 -1.99 5.67
N GLU A 75 10.09 -0.92 6.10
CA GLU A 75 10.73 0.31 6.52
C GLU A 75 11.55 0.07 7.79
N HIS A 76 12.83 0.45 7.78
CA HIS A 76 13.77 0.26 8.89
C HIS A 76 14.16 -1.20 9.21
N SER A 77 13.99 -2.14 8.27
CA SER A 77 14.58 -3.48 8.40
C SER A 77 15.94 -3.53 7.69
N SER A 78 16.98 -3.95 8.42
CA SER A 78 18.29 -4.24 7.82
C SER A 78 18.24 -5.28 6.69
N LEU A 79 17.17 -6.09 6.64
CA LEU A 79 16.91 -7.07 5.59
C LEU A 79 16.28 -6.48 4.31
N ASN A 80 15.74 -5.27 4.40
CA ASN A 80 15.13 -4.51 3.29
C ASN A 80 15.92 -3.23 2.95
N ASP A 81 16.98 -2.88 3.71
CA ASP A 81 17.86 -1.73 3.43
C ASP A 81 18.77 -1.94 2.20
N GLY A 82 18.99 -3.21 1.80
CA GLY A 82 19.78 -3.59 0.61
C GLY A 82 18.90 -3.92 -0.60
N PRO A 83 19.50 -4.31 -1.74
CA PRO A 83 18.75 -4.82 -2.89
C PRO A 83 17.83 -5.98 -2.49
N PRO A 84 16.63 -6.09 -3.10
CA PRO A 84 15.69 -7.17 -2.79
C PRO A 84 16.35 -8.55 -2.86
N SER A 85 16.19 -9.34 -1.80
CA SER A 85 16.77 -10.68 -1.69
C SER A 85 15.78 -11.67 -1.09
N SER A 86 16.16 -12.95 -1.03
CA SER A 86 15.37 -13.98 -0.33
C SER A 86 15.29 -13.78 1.18
N ALA A 87 16.00 -12.80 1.74
CA ALA A 87 15.92 -12.46 3.16
C ALA A 87 15.02 -11.25 3.44
N SER A 88 14.50 -10.57 2.41
CA SER A 88 13.72 -9.34 2.57
C SER A 88 12.29 -9.63 3.02
N TYR A 89 11.76 -8.88 3.98
CA TYR A 89 10.35 -8.99 4.38
C TYR A 89 9.40 -8.53 3.27
N GLN A 90 8.15 -9.00 3.31
CA GLN A 90 7.04 -8.37 2.60
C GLN A 90 6.94 -6.89 2.99
N GLU A 91 6.52 -6.04 2.06
CA GLU A 91 6.53 -4.59 2.28
C GLU A 91 5.47 -4.12 3.29
N PHE A 92 4.29 -4.74 3.29
CA PHE A 92 3.11 -4.27 4.01
C PHE A 92 2.48 -5.34 4.88
N LEU A 93 1.83 -4.93 5.96
CA LEU A 93 1.08 -5.81 6.87
C LEU A 93 -0.22 -5.13 7.28
N ASP A 94 -1.33 -5.87 7.21
CA ASP A 94 -2.60 -5.40 7.74
C ASP A 94 -2.69 -5.68 9.24
N VAL A 95 -2.93 -4.63 10.02
CA VAL A 95 -3.06 -4.68 11.47
C VAL A 95 -4.46 -4.21 11.88
N PRO A 96 -5.17 -4.95 12.74
CA PRO A 96 -6.47 -4.50 13.23
C PRO A 96 -6.35 -3.19 14.02
N LEU A 97 -7.31 -2.28 13.82
CA LEU A 97 -7.27 -0.92 14.39
C LEU A 97 -7.16 -0.91 15.93
N ASN A 98 -7.68 -1.93 16.61
CA ASN A 98 -7.65 -2.03 18.07
C ASN A 98 -6.24 -2.30 18.68
N TYR A 99 -5.20 -2.44 17.85
CA TYR A 99 -3.79 -2.51 18.25
C TYR A 99 -3.02 -1.20 18.03
N LEU A 100 -3.59 -0.25 17.29
CA LEU A 100 -2.91 0.96 16.83
C LEU A 100 -3.67 2.22 17.24
N GLU A 101 -2.93 3.28 17.55
CA GLU A 101 -3.48 4.62 17.69
C GLU A 101 -2.73 5.59 16.77
N LEU A 102 -3.46 6.56 16.22
CA LEU A 102 -2.87 7.62 15.42
C LEU A 102 -1.97 8.48 16.32
N LYS A 103 -0.69 8.58 15.95
CA LYS A 103 0.28 9.43 16.63
C LYS A 103 0.12 10.87 16.12
N LYS A 104 -0.44 11.73 16.97
CA LYS A 104 -0.60 13.16 16.71
C LYS A 104 0.73 13.92 16.76
#